data_AF-A0A117M3S9-F1
#
_entry.id   AF-A0A117M3S9-F1
#
_cell.length_a   1.000
_cell.length_b   1.000
_cell.length_c   1.000
_cell.angle_alpha   90.00
_cell.angle_beta   90.00
_cell.angle_gamma   90.00
#
_symmetry.space_group_name_H-M   'P 1'
#
loop_
_entity.id
_entity.type
_entity.pdbx_description
1 polymer ?
#
loop_
_entity_poly.entity_id
_entity_poly.type
_entity_poly.pdbx_seq_one_letter_code
_entity_poly.pdbx_strand_id
1 'polypeptide(L)'
;MKNKRVIILVAVLAFLAGVLILREILFRPGEKLTLLATEPALYQTGVDPNLEKISFQFNQNVEGFNFSFNIFPDFAYQTQIENNQLFIIPEKPLNGEENYLIEIREETSSFYFPLEFITSQKIDENTSIPEEEGGLGDPKAEEEIAKIVLEDYPLFYQTPKTTDSWQADYSQKGELTIFYQSSKNRETIQQEVFAWMESEGVDPQTHNFKWQPVSQINN
;
A
#
# COMPACT_ATOMS: atom_id res chain seq x y z
N MET A 1 74.08 -31.03 7.84
CA MET A 1 72.68 -31.47 7.59
C MET A 1 71.60 -30.63 8.29
N LYS A 2 71.89 -29.80 9.31
CA LYS A 2 70.87 -29.02 10.04
C LYS A 2 70.20 -27.90 9.22
N ASN A 3 70.90 -27.25 8.28
CA ASN A 3 70.35 -26.08 7.56
C ASN A 3 69.30 -26.43 6.51
N LYS A 4 69.35 -27.63 5.90
CA LYS A 4 68.36 -28.03 4.87
C LYS A 4 66.95 -28.16 5.45
N ARG A 5 66.81 -28.69 6.67
CA ARG A 5 65.51 -28.82 7.35
C ARG A 5 64.92 -27.45 7.70
N VAL A 6 65.76 -26.50 8.11
CA VAL A 6 65.34 -25.12 8.40
C VAL A 6 64.90 -24.41 7.12
N ILE A 7 65.64 -24.56 6.02
CA ILE A 7 65.28 -23.97 4.72
C ILE A 7 63.94 -24.52 4.21
N ILE A 8 63.73 -25.84 4.30
CA ILE A 8 62.46 -26.47 3.91
C ILE A 8 61.31 -25.95 4.78
N LEU A 9 61.50 -25.85 6.10
CA LEU A 9 60.47 -25.35 7.02
C LEU A 9 60.07 -23.90 6.69
N VAL A 10 61.05 -23.03 6.43
CA VAL A 10 60.81 -21.62 6.06
C VAL A 10 60.06 -21.53 4.74
N ALA A 11 60.40 -22.35 3.74
CA ALA A 11 59.70 -22.37 2.46
C ALA A 11 58.23 -22.82 2.59
N VAL A 12 57.97 -23.84 3.41
CA VAL A 12 56.60 -24.33 3.68
C VAL A 12 55.77 -23.27 4.43
N LEU A 13 56.35 -22.61 5.42
CA LEU A 13 55.69 -21.54 6.17
C LEU A 13 55.38 -20.33 5.28
N ALA A 14 56.31 -19.93 4.41
CA ALA A 14 56.08 -18.84 3.46
C ALA A 14 54.98 -19.20 2.45
N PHE A 15 54.94 -20.44 1.98
CA PHE A 15 53.87 -20.92 1.10
C PHE A 15 52.50 -20.91 1.79
N LEU A 16 52.41 -21.44 3.02
CA LEU A 16 51.17 -21.41 3.81
C LEU A 16 50.70 -19.99 4.09
N ALA A 17 51.60 -19.08 4.44
CA ALA A 17 51.28 -17.66 4.63
C ALA A 17 50.75 -17.04 3.33
N GLY A 18 51.37 -17.34 2.19
CA GLY A 18 50.90 -16.91 0.87
C GLY A 18 49.49 -17.43 0.54
N VAL A 19 49.21 -18.70 0.84
CA VAL A 19 47.87 -19.30 0.65
C VAL A 19 46.83 -18.65 1.55
N LEU A 20 47.17 -18.35 2.81
CA LEU A 20 46.25 -17.68 3.74
C LEU A 20 45.96 -16.23 3.33
N ILE A 21 46.99 -15.47 2.92
CA ILE A 21 46.81 -14.10 2.41
C ILE A 21 46.01 -14.11 1.10
N LEU A 22 46.30 -15.05 0.19
CA LEU A 22 45.55 -15.21 -1.04
C LEU A 22 44.08 -15.58 -0.77
N ARG A 23 43.83 -16.42 0.24
CA ARG A 23 42.48 -16.72 0.72
C ARG A 23 41.80 -15.46 1.26
N GLU A 24 42.46 -14.66 2.07
CA GLU A 24 41.89 -13.41 2.62
C GLU A 24 41.52 -12.41 1.50
N ILE A 25 42.34 -12.35 0.44
CA ILE A 25 42.14 -11.45 -0.70
C ILE A 25 40.99 -11.96 -1.59
N LEU A 26 40.92 -13.28 -1.85
CA LEU A 26 39.90 -13.90 -2.68
C LEU A 26 38.57 -14.11 -1.95
N PHE A 27 38.60 -14.26 -0.63
CA PHE A 27 37.46 -14.52 0.24
C PHE A 27 37.36 -13.45 1.33
N ARG A 28 37.40 -12.17 0.94
CA ARG A 28 36.99 -11.10 1.86
C ARG A 28 35.58 -11.43 2.37
N PRO A 29 35.31 -11.34 3.68
CA PRO A 29 33.93 -11.43 4.15
C PRO A 29 33.15 -10.36 3.38
N GLY A 30 32.17 -10.79 2.58
CA GLY A 30 31.32 -9.88 1.82
C GLY A 30 30.72 -8.81 2.74
N GLU A 31 30.43 -7.64 2.19
CA GLU A 31 29.70 -6.64 2.98
C GLU A 31 28.42 -7.28 3.52
N LYS A 32 28.05 -6.91 4.76
CA LYS A 32 26.80 -7.39 5.33
C LYS A 32 25.68 -6.92 4.41
N LEU A 33 24.81 -7.85 4.02
CA LEU A 33 23.67 -7.52 3.18
C LEU A 33 22.81 -6.47 3.88
N THR A 34 22.56 -5.36 3.19
CA THR A 34 21.74 -4.25 3.67
C THR A 34 20.80 -3.79 2.58
N LEU A 35 19.59 -3.43 3.01
CA LEU A 35 18.57 -2.86 2.14
C LEU A 35 18.77 -1.35 2.09
N LEU A 36 18.79 -0.79 0.87
CA LEU A 36 18.96 0.63 0.59
C LEU A 36 17.63 1.34 0.37
N ALA A 37 16.70 0.69 -0.35
CA ALA A 37 15.40 1.26 -0.69
C ALA A 37 14.38 0.16 -0.99
N THR A 38 13.10 0.50 -0.89
CA THR A 38 11.97 -0.32 -1.32
C THR A 38 10.99 0.51 -2.12
N GLU A 39 10.28 -0.15 -3.04
CA GLU A 39 9.12 0.40 -3.71
C GLU A 39 8.01 -0.65 -3.66
N PRO A 40 6.88 -0.42 -2.95
CA PRO A 40 6.56 0.78 -2.18
C PRO A 40 7.52 1.08 -1.02
N ALA A 41 7.56 2.35 -0.60
CA ALA A 41 8.32 2.75 0.57
C ALA A 41 7.68 2.21 1.87
N LEU A 42 8.48 2.11 2.93
CA LEU A 42 8.00 1.66 4.23
C LEU A 42 6.91 2.59 4.78
N TYR A 43 5.79 2.01 5.18
CA TYR A 43 4.56 2.67 5.64
C TYR A 43 3.89 3.57 4.58
N GLN A 44 4.18 3.36 3.30
CA GLN A 44 3.53 4.12 2.23
C GLN A 44 2.03 3.82 2.18
N THR A 45 1.21 4.87 2.07
CA THR A 45 -0.23 4.77 1.88
C THR A 45 -0.63 5.11 0.46
N GLY A 46 -1.75 4.56 -0.01
CA GLY A 46 -2.27 4.85 -1.35
C GLY A 46 -1.44 4.19 -2.46
N VAL A 47 -0.87 3.02 -2.18
CA VAL A 47 -0.16 2.21 -3.18
C VAL A 47 -1.16 1.67 -4.21
N ASP A 48 -0.87 1.84 -5.49
CA ASP A 48 -1.72 1.31 -6.56
C ASP A 48 -1.88 -0.21 -6.42
N PRO A 49 -3.10 -0.76 -6.25
CA PRO A 49 -3.33 -2.19 -6.20
C PRO A 49 -2.90 -2.92 -7.47
N ASN A 50 -2.80 -2.22 -8.60
CA ASN A 50 -2.35 -2.76 -9.89
C ASN A 50 -0.83 -2.64 -10.09
N LEU A 51 -0.05 -2.35 -9.03
CA LEU A 51 1.41 -2.28 -9.14
C LEU A 51 1.98 -3.53 -9.81
N GLU A 52 2.87 -3.33 -10.78
CA GLU A 52 3.48 -4.43 -11.54
C GLU A 52 4.44 -5.25 -10.68
N LYS A 53 5.13 -4.59 -9.72
CA LYS A 53 6.13 -5.23 -8.87
C LYS A 53 6.39 -4.44 -7.60
N ILE A 54 6.77 -5.18 -6.56
CA ILE A 54 7.33 -4.67 -5.31
C ILE A 54 8.84 -4.89 -5.38
N SER A 55 9.64 -3.84 -5.22
CA SER A 55 11.09 -3.88 -5.40
C SER A 55 11.85 -3.66 -4.09
N PHE A 56 13.00 -4.33 -3.99
CA PHE A 56 13.94 -4.26 -2.87
C PHE A 56 15.34 -4.03 -3.42
N GLN A 57 15.94 -2.91 -3.09
CA GLN A 57 17.27 -2.50 -3.55
C GLN A 57 18.31 -2.77 -2.48
N PHE A 58 19.35 -3.53 -2.81
CA PHE A 58 20.42 -3.89 -1.88
C PHE A 58 21.74 -3.16 -2.19
N ASN A 59 22.64 -3.15 -1.19
CA ASN A 59 23.99 -2.57 -1.31
C ASN A 59 24.94 -3.38 -2.21
N GLN A 60 24.58 -4.60 -2.60
CA GLN A 60 25.40 -5.51 -3.37
C GLN A 60 24.56 -6.42 -4.26
N ASN A 61 25.20 -7.12 -5.20
CA ASN A 61 24.54 -8.14 -6.02
C ASN A 61 23.96 -9.24 -5.10
N VAL A 62 22.70 -9.60 -5.32
CA VAL A 62 21.95 -10.61 -4.57
C VAL A 62 21.60 -11.85 -5.42
N GLU A 63 22.15 -11.97 -6.62
CA GLU A 63 22.08 -13.19 -7.41
C GLU A 63 22.69 -14.38 -6.65
N GLY A 64 21.91 -15.46 -6.52
CA GLY A 64 22.30 -16.66 -5.78
C GLY A 64 22.00 -16.61 -4.28
N PHE A 65 21.44 -15.53 -3.76
CA PHE A 65 20.88 -15.50 -2.40
C PHE A 65 19.52 -16.21 -2.39
N ASN A 66 19.24 -16.92 -1.29
CA ASN A 66 17.95 -17.58 -1.07
C ASN A 66 17.13 -16.76 -0.08
N PHE A 67 16.12 -16.08 -0.60
CA PHE A 67 15.17 -15.33 0.21
C PHE A 67 13.93 -16.16 0.52
N SER A 68 13.44 -16.01 1.73
CA SER A 68 12.16 -16.52 2.20
C SER A 68 11.24 -15.35 2.54
N PHE A 69 9.95 -15.54 2.27
CA PHE A 69 8.93 -14.50 2.37
C PHE A 69 7.80 -14.98 3.27
N ASN A 70 7.32 -14.09 4.13
CA ASN A 70 6.08 -14.25 4.85
C ASN A 70 5.22 -13.01 4.56
N ILE A 71 4.07 -13.22 3.92
CA ILE A 71 3.25 -12.16 3.34
C ILE A 71 1.85 -12.19 3.97
N PHE A 72 1.36 -11.03 4.39
CA PHE A 72 0.03 -10.87 4.95
C PHE A 72 -0.64 -9.58 4.44
N PRO A 73 -1.90 -9.61 3.97
CA PRO A 73 -2.64 -10.82 3.61
C PRO A 73 -1.95 -11.58 2.47
N ASP A 74 -2.17 -12.89 2.41
CA ASP A 74 -1.54 -13.76 1.40
C ASP A 74 -2.06 -13.44 -0.02
N PHE A 75 -1.16 -13.49 -1.01
CA PHE A 75 -1.49 -13.35 -2.42
C PHE A 75 -0.54 -14.18 -3.28
N ALA A 76 -0.96 -14.53 -4.50
CA ALA A 76 -0.11 -15.27 -5.44
C ALA A 76 0.93 -14.34 -6.07
N TYR A 77 2.21 -14.74 -6.08
CA TYR A 77 3.31 -13.95 -6.61
C TYR A 77 4.42 -14.81 -7.23
N GLN A 78 5.24 -14.15 -8.04
CA GLN A 78 6.52 -14.67 -8.52
C GLN A 78 7.65 -13.79 -7.99
N THR A 79 8.85 -14.35 -7.91
CA THR A 79 10.04 -13.60 -7.49
C THR A 79 11.06 -13.55 -8.60
N GLN A 80 11.70 -12.40 -8.78
CA GLN A 80 12.76 -12.21 -9.75
C GLN A 80 13.93 -11.47 -9.11
N ILE A 81 15.15 -11.91 -9.39
CA ILE A 81 16.37 -11.26 -8.91
C ILE A 81 17.15 -10.77 -10.12
N GLU A 82 17.57 -9.51 -10.07
CA GLU A 82 18.41 -8.89 -11.09
C GLU A 82 19.51 -8.06 -10.41
N ASN A 83 20.76 -8.48 -10.54
CA ASN A 83 21.88 -7.81 -9.88
C ASN A 83 21.60 -7.57 -8.38
N ASN A 84 21.54 -6.31 -7.96
CA ASN A 84 21.32 -5.88 -6.58
C ASN A 84 19.84 -5.61 -6.25
N GLN A 85 18.91 -6.12 -7.05
CA GLN A 85 17.47 -5.96 -6.86
C GLN A 85 16.76 -7.30 -6.74
N LEU A 86 15.75 -7.33 -5.86
CA LEU A 86 14.77 -8.40 -5.75
C LEU A 86 13.39 -7.81 -6.02
N PHE A 87 12.60 -8.52 -6.81
CA PHE A 87 11.23 -8.17 -7.14
C PHE A 87 10.28 -9.25 -6.65
N ILE A 88 9.16 -8.83 -6.06
CA ILE A 88 7.97 -9.64 -5.86
C ILE A 88 6.93 -9.14 -6.86
N ILE A 89 6.50 -10.00 -7.77
CA ILE A 89 5.60 -9.68 -8.87
C ILE A 89 4.25 -10.35 -8.55
N PRO A 90 3.22 -9.59 -8.16
CA PRO A 90 1.89 -10.14 -7.96
C PRO A 90 1.36 -10.79 -9.25
N GLU A 91 0.77 -11.98 -9.15
CA GLU A 91 0.15 -12.63 -10.33
C GLU A 91 -1.21 -12.01 -10.71
N LYS A 92 -1.81 -11.27 -9.77
CA LYS A 92 -3.05 -10.52 -9.92
C LYS A 92 -2.94 -9.19 -9.16
N PRO A 93 -3.76 -8.19 -9.51
CA PRO A 93 -3.90 -6.99 -8.71
C PRO A 93 -4.15 -7.32 -7.24
N LEU A 94 -3.48 -6.57 -6.37
CA LEU A 94 -3.70 -6.61 -4.93
C LEU A 94 -5.12 -6.14 -4.59
N ASN A 95 -5.54 -6.41 -3.36
CA ASN A 95 -6.78 -5.84 -2.84
C ASN A 95 -6.56 -4.36 -2.53
N GLY A 96 -7.60 -3.55 -2.75
CA GLY A 96 -7.57 -2.14 -2.41
C GLY A 96 -7.90 -1.89 -0.94
N GLU A 97 -7.47 -0.74 -0.42
CA GLU A 97 -7.67 -0.32 0.97
C GLU A 97 -7.17 -1.33 2.01
N GLU A 98 -6.13 -2.08 1.66
CA GLU A 98 -5.64 -3.21 2.43
C GLU A 98 -4.23 -2.92 2.96
N ASN A 99 -3.94 -3.33 4.20
CA ASN A 99 -2.61 -3.21 4.79
C ASN A 99 -1.81 -4.49 4.51
N TYR A 100 -0.71 -4.34 3.77
CA TYR A 100 0.21 -5.41 3.42
C TYR A 100 1.47 -5.35 4.27
N LEU A 101 1.85 -6.50 4.83
CA LEU A 101 3.12 -6.77 5.48
C LEU A 101 3.86 -7.87 4.73
N ILE A 102 5.07 -7.57 4.26
CA ILE A 102 5.99 -8.50 3.62
C ILE A 102 7.25 -8.59 4.47
N GLU A 103 7.43 -9.73 5.13
CA GLU A 103 8.67 -10.04 5.82
C GLU A 103 9.63 -10.78 4.90
N ILE A 104 10.83 -10.23 4.72
CA ILE A 104 11.90 -10.85 3.94
C ILE A 104 12.98 -11.34 4.89
N ARG A 105 13.40 -12.59 4.71
CA ARG A 105 14.55 -13.19 5.40
C ARG A 105 15.45 -13.84 4.39
N GLU A 106 16.75 -13.75 4.59
CA GLU A 106 17.71 -14.52 3.81
C GLU A 106 18.18 -15.72 4.64
N GLU A 107 18.22 -16.91 4.04
CA GLU A 107 18.37 -18.17 4.79
C GLU A 107 19.77 -18.37 5.39
N THR A 108 20.82 -17.83 4.75
CA THR A 108 22.21 -18.08 5.13
C THR A 108 22.85 -16.96 5.97
N SER A 109 22.18 -15.81 6.07
CA SER A 109 22.61 -14.60 6.77
C SER A 109 21.59 -14.18 7.82
N SER A 110 21.96 -13.19 8.63
CA SER A 110 21.06 -12.61 9.63
C SER A 110 20.17 -11.49 9.05
N PHE A 111 19.97 -11.43 7.73
CA PHE A 111 19.19 -10.37 7.11
C PHE A 111 17.69 -10.60 7.36
N TYR A 112 17.01 -9.53 7.82
CA TYR A 112 15.57 -9.49 8.01
C TYR A 112 15.08 -8.07 7.74
N PHE A 113 13.98 -7.95 7.00
CA PHE A 113 13.32 -6.68 6.76
C PHE A 113 11.79 -6.85 6.64
N PRO A 114 10.99 -6.15 7.45
CA PRO A 114 9.55 -6.05 7.29
C PRO A 114 9.19 -4.82 6.45
N LEU A 115 8.56 -5.02 5.30
CA LEU A 115 7.95 -3.96 4.49
C LEU A 115 6.45 -3.91 4.80
N GLU A 116 5.96 -2.78 5.29
CA GLU A 116 4.53 -2.51 5.50
C GLU A 116 4.07 -1.40 4.56
N PHE A 117 2.90 -1.53 3.92
CA PHE A 117 2.29 -0.49 3.08
C PHE A 117 0.78 -0.68 2.96
N ILE A 118 0.05 0.37 2.58
CA ILE A 118 -1.41 0.37 2.44
C ILE A 118 -1.79 0.71 1.00
N THR A 119 -2.60 -0.13 0.37
CA THR A 119 -3.08 0.09 -1.00
C THR A 119 -4.21 1.14 -1.06
N SER A 120 -4.34 1.83 -2.20
CA SER A 120 -5.48 2.70 -2.48
C SER A 120 -6.72 1.89 -2.84
N GLN A 121 -7.86 2.56 -3.03
CA GLN A 121 -9.06 1.92 -3.54
C GLN A 121 -8.80 1.25 -4.89
N LYS A 122 -9.31 0.03 -5.07
CA LYS A 122 -9.24 -0.69 -6.35
C LYS A 122 -10.25 -0.07 -7.31
N ILE A 123 -9.77 0.53 -8.39
CA ILE A 123 -10.64 0.97 -9.48
C ILE A 123 -10.89 -0.27 -10.33
N ASP A 124 -12.12 -0.78 -10.32
CA ASP A 124 -12.49 -1.92 -11.15
C ASP A 124 -12.35 -1.56 -12.64
N GLU A 125 -11.53 -2.33 -13.37
CA GLU A 125 -11.27 -2.20 -14.81
C GLU A 125 -12.53 -2.36 -15.69
N ASN A 126 -13.68 -2.69 -15.10
CA ASN A 126 -14.96 -2.66 -15.81
C ASN A 126 -15.56 -1.26 -15.93
N THR A 127 -14.86 -0.23 -15.43
CA THR A 127 -15.09 1.15 -15.82
C THR A 127 -14.27 1.40 -17.08
N SER A 128 -14.89 1.18 -18.25
CA SER A 128 -14.29 1.53 -19.53
C SER A 128 -14.02 3.04 -19.57
N ILE A 129 -12.78 3.45 -19.37
CA ILE A 129 -12.32 4.77 -19.79
C ILE A 129 -11.89 4.58 -21.25
N PRO A 130 -12.58 5.19 -22.23
CA PRO A 130 -12.12 5.13 -23.62
C PRO A 130 -10.73 5.77 -23.68
N GLU A 131 -9.80 5.13 -24.40
CA GLU A 131 -8.53 5.75 -24.80
C GLU A 131 -8.85 7.04 -25.57
N GLU A 132 -8.75 8.20 -24.91
CA GLU A 132 -8.72 9.48 -25.62
C GLU A 132 -7.33 9.67 -26.22
N GLU A 133 -7.22 9.39 -27.52
CA GLU A 133 -6.45 10.25 -28.40
C GLU A 133 -6.79 11.70 -28.02
N GLY A 134 -5.78 12.50 -27.66
CA GLY A 134 -5.93 13.86 -27.15
C GLY A 134 -6.98 14.67 -27.91
N GLY A 135 -8.20 14.63 -27.41
CA GLY A 135 -9.35 15.33 -27.92
C GLY A 135 -9.56 16.57 -27.07
N LEU A 136 -9.96 17.66 -27.70
CA LEU A 136 -10.49 18.81 -26.98
C LEU A 136 -11.69 18.29 -26.18
N GLY A 137 -11.49 18.04 -24.87
CA GLY A 137 -12.42 17.26 -24.03
C GLY A 137 -13.88 17.66 -24.23
N ASP A 138 -14.78 16.68 -24.14
CA ASP A 138 -16.19 16.89 -24.42
C ASP A 138 -16.76 17.99 -23.49
N PRO A 139 -17.20 19.14 -24.05
CA PRO A 139 -17.77 20.23 -23.26
C PRO A 139 -19.06 19.84 -22.52
N LYS A 140 -19.64 18.66 -22.79
CA LYS A 140 -20.80 18.10 -22.09
C LYS A 140 -20.44 17.06 -21.03
N ALA A 141 -19.18 16.63 -20.94
CA ALA A 141 -18.75 15.63 -19.95
C ALA A 141 -19.04 16.12 -18.52
N GLU A 142 -18.88 17.41 -18.25
CA GLU A 142 -19.20 18.01 -16.95
C GLU A 142 -20.69 17.87 -16.61
N GLU A 143 -21.59 18.08 -17.59
CA GLU A 143 -23.04 17.94 -17.39
C GLU A 143 -23.44 16.46 -17.19
N GLU A 144 -22.83 15.54 -17.94
CA GLU A 144 -23.12 14.10 -17.82
C GLU A 144 -22.58 13.52 -16.51
N ILE A 145 -21.38 13.90 -16.10
CA ILE A 145 -20.80 13.50 -14.81
C ILE A 145 -21.60 14.10 -13.66
N ALA A 146 -21.96 15.39 -13.74
CA ALA A 146 -22.79 16.03 -12.72
C ALA A 146 -24.15 15.33 -12.58
N LYS A 147 -24.74 14.87 -13.70
CA LYS A 147 -26.00 14.12 -13.67
C LYS A 147 -25.84 12.75 -13.00
N ILE A 148 -24.79 11.99 -13.34
CA ILE A 148 -24.52 10.68 -12.73
C ILE A 148 -24.26 10.83 -11.22
N VAL A 149 -23.49 11.84 -10.82
CA VAL A 149 -23.22 12.12 -9.41
C VAL A 149 -24.50 12.51 -8.67
N LEU A 150 -25.37 13.34 -9.26
CA LEU A 150 -26.64 13.74 -8.63
C LEU A 150 -27.69 12.61 -8.58
N GLU A 151 -27.65 11.65 -9.50
CA GLU A 151 -28.49 10.45 -9.42
C GLU A 151 -28.08 9.56 -8.23
N ASP A 152 -26.78 9.45 -7.97
CA ASP A 152 -26.22 8.58 -6.93
C ASP A 152 -26.14 9.27 -5.55
N TYR A 153 -26.02 10.59 -5.56
CA TYR A 153 -25.89 11.48 -4.42
C TYR A 153 -26.81 12.71 -4.58
N PRO A 154 -28.14 12.56 -4.41
CA PRO A 154 -29.09 13.65 -4.60
C PRO A 154 -28.81 14.92 -3.78
N LEU A 155 -28.15 14.81 -2.63
CA LEU A 155 -27.77 15.92 -1.76
C LEU A 155 -26.28 16.28 -1.85
N PHE A 156 -25.59 15.90 -2.93
CA PHE A 156 -24.14 16.06 -3.07
C PHE A 156 -23.66 17.49 -2.76
N TYR A 157 -24.34 18.50 -3.32
CA TYR A 157 -23.97 19.91 -3.10
C TYR A 157 -24.37 20.45 -1.72
N GLN A 158 -25.21 19.72 -0.98
CA GLN A 158 -25.72 20.10 0.34
C GLN A 158 -25.04 19.29 1.46
N THR A 159 -24.14 18.37 1.12
CA THR A 159 -23.41 17.51 2.06
C THR A 159 -21.90 17.82 2.07
N PRO A 160 -21.22 17.74 3.22
CA PRO A 160 -21.80 17.45 4.54
C PRO A 160 -22.66 18.62 5.05
N LYS A 161 -23.81 18.29 5.66
CA LYS A 161 -24.68 19.25 6.34
C LYS A 161 -24.42 19.16 7.83
N THR A 162 -23.99 20.27 8.43
CA THR A 162 -23.73 20.32 9.87
C THR A 162 -24.67 21.29 10.57
N THR A 163 -25.13 20.90 11.76
CA THR A 163 -25.93 21.69 12.69
C THR A 163 -25.38 21.52 14.11
N ASP A 164 -25.93 22.27 15.07
CA ASP A 164 -25.53 22.13 16.48
C ASP A 164 -25.88 20.76 17.09
N SER A 165 -26.82 20.02 16.49
CA SER A 165 -27.35 18.77 17.04
C SER A 165 -26.99 17.52 16.23
N TRP A 166 -26.68 17.68 14.93
CA TRP A 166 -26.37 16.58 14.02
C TRP A 166 -25.55 17.02 12.80
N GLN A 167 -24.91 16.04 12.17
CA GLN A 167 -24.22 16.15 10.89
C GLN A 167 -24.69 15.02 9.97
N ALA A 168 -24.92 15.33 8.70
CA ALA A 168 -25.25 14.35 7.66
C ALA A 168 -24.18 14.36 6.57
N ASP A 169 -23.70 13.18 6.20
CA ASP A 169 -22.73 13.00 5.11
C ASP A 169 -22.92 11.66 4.41
N TYR A 170 -22.53 11.57 3.14
CA TYR A 170 -22.63 10.32 2.39
C TYR A 170 -21.50 9.38 2.78
N SER A 171 -21.87 8.17 3.21
CA SER A 171 -20.92 7.07 3.39
C SER A 171 -20.73 6.25 2.12
N GLN A 172 -21.76 6.18 1.28
CA GLN A 172 -21.77 5.50 -0.01
C GLN A 172 -22.99 5.94 -0.83
N LYS A 173 -23.06 5.55 -2.10
CA LYS A 173 -24.20 5.80 -3.01
C LYS A 173 -25.53 5.47 -2.33
N GLY A 174 -26.43 6.46 -2.28
CA GLY A 174 -27.76 6.31 -1.67
C GLY A 174 -27.78 6.06 -0.16
N GLU A 175 -26.65 6.12 0.56
CA GLU A 175 -26.60 5.97 2.02
C GLU A 175 -26.09 7.24 2.69
N LEU A 176 -26.94 7.82 3.54
CA LEU A 176 -26.63 9.01 4.32
C LEU A 176 -26.36 8.61 5.77
N THR A 177 -25.14 8.86 6.24
CA THR A 177 -24.76 8.69 7.64
C THR A 177 -25.09 9.94 8.42
N ILE A 178 -25.88 9.78 9.48
CA ILE A 178 -26.28 10.84 10.40
C ILE A 178 -25.55 10.66 11.73
N PHE A 179 -24.59 11.54 11.99
CA PHE A 179 -23.96 11.69 13.28
C PHE A 179 -24.81 12.62 14.13
N TYR A 180 -25.31 12.16 15.28
CA TYR A 180 -26.15 12.99 16.14
C TYR A 180 -25.68 12.98 17.59
N GLN A 181 -25.84 14.10 18.28
CA GLN A 181 -25.48 14.17 19.70
C GLN A 181 -26.28 13.15 20.49
N SER A 182 -25.60 12.27 21.23
CA SER A 182 -26.23 11.21 22.02
C SER A 182 -27.14 11.73 23.14
N SER A 183 -26.99 13.00 23.53
CA SER A 183 -27.86 13.70 24.47
C SER A 183 -29.20 14.13 23.87
N LYS A 184 -29.38 14.03 22.54
CA LYS A 184 -30.60 14.38 21.80
C LYS A 184 -31.42 13.14 21.47
N ASN A 185 -32.74 13.31 21.37
CA ASN A 185 -33.63 12.24 20.97
C ASN A 185 -33.49 11.94 19.47
N ARG A 186 -33.21 10.67 19.12
CA ARG A 186 -33.02 10.23 17.73
C ARG A 186 -34.23 10.51 16.83
N GLU A 187 -35.46 10.31 17.32
CA GLU A 187 -36.68 10.54 16.52
C GLU A 187 -36.82 12.02 16.15
N THR A 188 -36.48 12.92 17.07
CA THR A 188 -36.46 14.37 16.81
C THR A 188 -35.42 14.71 15.75
N ILE A 189 -34.20 14.19 15.87
CA ILE A 189 -33.15 14.40 14.86
C ILE A 189 -33.57 13.81 13.50
N GLN A 190 -34.23 12.66 13.50
CA GLN A 190 -34.73 12.06 12.28
C GLN A 190 -35.76 12.94 11.58
N GLN A 191 -36.69 13.55 12.32
CA GLN A 191 -37.64 14.51 11.76
C GLN A 191 -36.92 15.76 11.21
N GLU A 192 -35.91 16.27 11.90
CA GLU A 192 -35.11 17.42 11.44
C GLU A 192 -34.37 17.10 10.14
N VAL A 193 -33.74 15.92 10.06
CA VAL A 193 -33.03 15.47 8.85
C VAL A 193 -34.01 15.30 7.69
N PHE A 194 -35.16 14.65 7.90
CA PHE A 194 -36.14 14.44 6.84
C PHE A 194 -36.73 15.76 6.34
N ALA A 195 -37.06 16.67 7.26
CA ALA A 195 -37.53 18.01 6.89
C ALA A 195 -36.48 18.80 6.10
N TRP A 196 -35.20 18.65 6.44
CA TRP A 196 -34.11 19.24 5.66
C TRP A 196 -34.06 18.65 4.24
N MET A 197 -34.06 17.33 4.10
CA MET A 197 -34.03 16.68 2.78
C MET A 197 -35.22 17.12 1.90
N GLU A 198 -36.42 17.16 2.47
CA GLU A 198 -37.61 17.65 1.77
C GLU A 198 -37.47 19.12 1.36
N SER A 199 -36.85 19.96 2.18
CA SER A 199 -36.59 21.37 1.86
C SER A 199 -35.59 21.55 0.70
N GLU A 200 -34.70 20.58 0.51
CA GLU A 200 -33.77 20.53 -0.64
C GLU A 200 -34.41 19.82 -1.86
N GLY A 201 -35.68 19.44 -1.78
CA GLY A 201 -36.41 18.79 -2.87
C GLY A 201 -36.11 17.30 -3.03
N VAL A 202 -35.53 16.66 -2.01
CA VAL A 202 -35.16 15.24 -2.02
C VAL A 202 -36.07 14.44 -1.09
N ASP A 203 -36.68 13.37 -1.60
CA ASP A 203 -37.53 12.48 -0.79
C ASP A 203 -36.65 11.60 0.13
N PRO A 204 -36.83 11.67 1.47
CA PRO A 204 -36.09 10.84 2.41
C PRO A 204 -36.18 9.33 2.13
N GLN A 205 -37.27 8.85 1.51
CA GLN A 205 -37.44 7.43 1.18
C GLN A 205 -36.47 6.95 0.09
N THR A 206 -35.78 7.86 -0.60
CA THR A 206 -34.78 7.52 -1.61
C THR A 206 -33.42 7.15 -1.01
N HIS A 207 -33.25 7.29 0.31
CA HIS A 207 -31.99 7.04 1.01
C HIS A 207 -32.08 5.91 2.03
N ASN A 208 -30.98 5.19 2.17
CA ASN A 208 -30.69 4.39 3.36
C ASN A 208 -30.04 5.28 4.42
N PHE A 209 -30.42 5.12 5.69
CA PHE A 209 -29.90 5.95 6.78
C PHE A 209 -29.11 5.15 7.79
N LYS A 210 -27.89 5.60 8.06
CA LYS A 210 -27.05 5.06 9.13
C LYS A 210 -26.97 6.06 10.28
N TRP A 211 -27.56 5.71 11.43
CA TRP A 211 -27.65 6.60 12.59
C TRP A 211 -26.52 6.32 13.58
N GLN A 212 -25.66 7.30 13.83
CA GLN A 212 -24.50 7.15 14.70
C GLN A 212 -24.53 8.18 15.84
N PRO A 213 -24.71 7.73 17.10
CA PRO A 213 -24.64 8.64 18.23
C PRO A 213 -23.18 9.05 18.51
N VAL A 214 -22.94 10.34 18.71
CA VAL A 214 -21.63 10.89 19.06
C VAL A 214 -21.72 11.76 20.31
N SER A 215 -20.62 11.87 21.05
CA SER A 215 -20.57 12.69 22.28
C SER A 215 -20.60 14.20 21.97
N GLN A 216 -20.01 14.60 20.84
CA GLN A 216 -19.98 15.97 20.33
C GLN A 216 -19.96 15.93 18.80
N ILE A 217 -20.53 16.97 18.16
CA ILE A 217 -20.41 17.19 16.72
C ILE A 217 -19.15 18.01 16.51
N ASN A 218 -18.22 17.52 15.68
CA ASN A 218 -17.00 18.25 15.35
C ASN A 218 -17.33 19.22 14.22
N ASN A 219 -17.42 20.51 14.55
CA ASN A 219 -17.55 21.61 13.58
C ASN A 219 -16.19 21.98 12.99
#